data_AF-A0A9X8DAV2-F1
#
_entry.id   AF-A0A9X8DAV2-F1
#
_cell.length_a   1.000
_cell.length_b   1.000
_cell.length_c   1.000
_cell.angle_alpha   90.00
_cell.angle_beta   90.00
_cell.angle_gamma   90.00
#
_symmetry.space_group_name_H-M   'P 1'
#
loop_
_entity.id
_entity.type
_entity.pdbx_description
1 polymer ?
#
loop_
_entity_poly.entity_id
_entity_poly.type
_entity_poly.pdbx_seq_one_letter_code
_entity_poly.pdbx_strand_id
1 'polypeptide(L)'
;MVLVVTLVLVVILSLLGTFAIRNATQSERSVNGIRSTEVAREAAETALRFCEQVAMFDGDGKDYTEYGVSGMRARIITASIGSEFDEAAAWRKSANWAGNRVIVLPKDYFNKKPTGTTVDATQLAIAPRCLIQKIETTSTPKLTGYLITARGFANNARLAPTGIATQGAEAWLQSVLTRDR
;
A
#
# COMPACT_ATOMS: atom_id res chain seq x y z
N MET A 1 -49.49 -30.08 -28.48
CA MET A 1 -49.10 -29.99 -27.06
C MET A 1 -47.59 -29.95 -26.83
N VAL A 2 -46.78 -30.61 -27.66
CA VAL A 2 -45.29 -30.59 -27.55
C VAL A 2 -44.71 -29.17 -27.61
N LEU A 3 -45.22 -28.31 -28.49
CA LEU A 3 -44.73 -26.93 -28.67
C LEU A 3 -44.85 -26.06 -27.39
N VAL A 4 -45.91 -26.27 -26.60
CA VAL A 4 -46.13 -25.54 -25.33
C VAL A 4 -45.13 -26.02 -24.28
N VAL A 5 -44.90 -27.33 -24.20
CA VAL A 5 -43.94 -27.93 -23.25
C VAL A 5 -42.52 -27.46 -23.58
N THR A 6 -42.12 -27.43 -24.85
CA THR A 6 -40.79 -26.97 -25.25
C THR A 6 -40.59 -25.48 -24.95
N LEU A 7 -41.60 -24.64 -25.17
CA LEU A 7 -41.52 -23.21 -24.85
C LEU A 7 -41.31 -22.96 -23.35
N VAL A 8 -42.07 -23.67 -22.51
CA VAL A 8 -41.92 -23.57 -21.05
C VAL A 8 -40.52 -24.03 -20.61
N LEU A 9 -40.03 -25.13 -21.17
CA LEU A 9 -38.71 -25.66 -20.84
C LEU A 9 -37.57 -24.69 -21.25
N VAL A 10 -37.68 -24.06 -22.41
CA VAL A 10 -36.74 -23.02 -22.87
C VAL A 10 -36.74 -21.80 -21.93
N VAL A 11 -37.91 -21.37 -21.46
CA VAL A 11 -38.01 -20.25 -20.51
C VAL A 11 -37.34 -20.60 -19.18
N ILE A 12 -37.58 -21.81 -18.65
CA ILE A 12 -36.96 -22.25 -17.39
C ILE A 12 -35.44 -22.33 -17.53
N LEU A 13 -34.92 -22.90 -18.64
CA LEU A 13 -33.49 -23.00 -18.87
C LEU A 13 -32.82 -21.63 -19.05
N SER A 14 -33.47 -20.69 -19.72
CA SER A 14 -32.92 -19.33 -19.88
C SER A 14 -32.87 -18.55 -18.56
N LEU A 15 -33.88 -18.71 -17.69
CA LEU A 15 -33.88 -18.13 -16.35
C LEU A 15 -32.74 -18.71 -15.49
N LEU A 16 -32.61 -20.05 -15.44
CA LEU A 16 -31.53 -20.71 -14.70
C LEU A 16 -30.14 -20.30 -15.22
N GLY A 17 -29.97 -20.22 -16.54
CA GLY A 17 -28.72 -19.75 -17.16
C GLY A 17 -28.39 -18.31 -16.76
N THR A 18 -29.39 -17.42 -16.73
CA THR A 18 -29.19 -16.01 -16.34
C THR A 18 -28.77 -15.88 -14.87
N PHE A 19 -29.38 -16.64 -13.96
CA PHE A 19 -29.00 -16.65 -12.55
C PHE A 19 -27.58 -17.18 -12.34
N ALA A 20 -27.20 -18.26 -13.05
CA ALA A 20 -25.85 -18.80 -12.98
C ALA A 20 -24.79 -17.78 -13.43
N ILE A 21 -25.01 -17.09 -14.55
CA ILE A 21 -24.10 -16.04 -15.06
C ILE A 21 -23.98 -14.87 -14.07
N ARG A 22 -25.09 -14.42 -13.50
CA ARG A 22 -25.08 -13.33 -12.51
C ARG A 22 -24.30 -13.71 -11.25
N ASN A 23 -24.49 -14.92 -10.74
CA ASN A 23 -23.76 -15.39 -9.57
C ASN A 23 -22.27 -15.56 -9.85
N ALA A 24 -21.90 -16.10 -11.00
CA ALA A 24 -20.50 -16.23 -11.42
C ALA A 24 -19.82 -14.85 -11.53
N THR A 25 -20.46 -13.88 -12.19
CA THR A 25 -19.91 -12.53 -12.35
C THR A 25 -19.81 -11.76 -11.03
N GLN A 26 -20.74 -11.97 -10.09
CA GLN A 26 -20.63 -11.41 -8.74
C GLN A 26 -19.47 -12.03 -7.95
N SER A 27 -19.31 -13.36 -8.02
CA SER A 27 -18.20 -14.06 -7.38
C SER A 27 -16.85 -13.59 -7.92
N GLU A 28 -16.71 -13.47 -9.25
CA GLU A 28 -15.49 -12.98 -9.89
C GLU A 28 -15.13 -11.56 -9.45
N ARG A 29 -16.11 -10.65 -9.37
CA ARG A 29 -15.88 -9.28 -8.88
C ARG A 29 -15.41 -9.26 -7.43
N SER A 30 -16.00 -10.11 -6.58
CA SER A 30 -15.60 -10.26 -5.18
C SER A 30 -14.15 -10.74 -5.06
N VAL A 31 -13.81 -11.82 -5.77
CA VAL A 31 -12.46 -12.40 -5.78
C VAL A 31 -11.43 -11.41 -6.32
N ASN A 32 -11.76 -10.70 -7.40
CA ASN A 32 -10.86 -9.68 -7.95
C ASN A 32 -10.65 -8.51 -6.99
N GLY A 33 -11.68 -8.13 -6.22
CA GLY A 33 -11.58 -7.16 -5.14
C GLY A 33 -10.59 -7.61 -4.07
N ILE A 34 -10.74 -8.85 -3.57
CA ILE A 34 -9.84 -9.44 -2.56
C ILE A 34 -8.40 -9.46 -3.08
N ARG A 35 -8.17 -9.98 -4.30
CA ARG A 35 -6.84 -10.03 -4.90
C ARG A 35 -6.20 -8.65 -4.99
N SER A 36 -6.98 -7.63 -5.37
CA SER A 36 -6.47 -6.26 -5.45
C SER A 36 -6.10 -5.72 -4.06
N THR A 37 -6.92 -5.97 -3.05
CA THR A 37 -6.63 -5.56 -1.67
C THR A 37 -5.38 -6.23 -1.11
N GLU A 38 -5.18 -7.53 -1.36
CA GLU A 38 -3.98 -8.24 -0.92
C GLU A 38 -2.72 -7.71 -1.61
N VAL A 39 -2.75 -7.47 -2.92
CA VAL A 39 -1.61 -6.84 -3.62
C VAL A 39 -1.30 -5.46 -3.05
N ALA A 40 -2.32 -4.65 -2.75
CA ALA A 40 -2.12 -3.34 -2.12
C ALA A 40 -1.51 -3.48 -0.71
N ARG A 41 -1.92 -4.49 0.07
CA ARG A 41 -1.39 -4.77 1.40
C ARG A 41 0.06 -5.23 1.37
N GLU A 42 0.41 -6.17 0.49
CA GLU A 42 1.80 -6.62 0.28
C GLU A 42 2.70 -5.47 -0.17
N ALA A 43 2.21 -4.61 -1.06
CA ALA A 43 2.90 -3.40 -1.48
C ALA A 43 3.11 -2.42 -0.31
N ALA A 44 2.13 -2.28 0.58
CA ALA A 44 2.24 -1.44 1.77
C ALA A 44 3.27 -2.00 2.76
N GLU A 45 3.30 -3.32 2.94
CA GLU A 45 4.29 -3.97 3.80
C GLU A 45 5.70 -3.79 3.23
N THR A 46 5.86 -3.92 1.91
CA THR A 46 7.13 -3.63 1.22
C THR A 46 7.61 -2.20 1.48
N ALA A 47 6.70 -1.21 1.41
CA ALA A 47 7.01 0.18 1.79
C ALA A 47 7.40 0.33 3.26
N LEU A 48 6.69 -0.36 4.16
CA LEU A 48 6.97 -0.33 5.59
C LEU A 48 8.38 -0.82 5.88
N ARG A 49 8.76 -1.99 5.35
CA ARG A 49 10.09 -2.59 5.53
C ARG A 49 11.21 -1.69 5.02
N PHE A 50 11.05 -1.09 3.85
CA PHE A 50 12.04 -0.15 3.31
C PHE A 50 12.25 1.05 4.23
N CYS A 51 11.16 1.62 4.74
CA CYS A 51 11.23 2.82 5.55
C CYS A 51 11.66 2.57 6.99
N GLU A 52 11.44 1.37 7.51
CA GLU A 52 12.05 0.89 8.74
C GLU A 52 13.58 0.87 8.60
N GLN A 53 14.12 0.39 7.47
CA GLN A 53 15.57 0.44 7.22
C GLN A 53 16.09 1.88 7.16
N VAL A 54 15.39 2.79 6.48
CA VAL A 54 15.75 4.22 6.45
C VAL A 54 15.77 4.82 7.87
N ALA A 55 14.76 4.51 8.69
CA ALA A 55 14.66 4.99 10.06
C ALA A 55 15.78 4.41 10.96
N MET A 56 16.14 3.14 10.78
CA MET A 56 17.27 2.51 11.49
C MET A 56 18.60 3.20 11.16
N PHE A 57 18.85 3.49 9.88
CA PHE A 57 20.07 4.21 9.46
C PHE A 57 20.11 5.65 10.01
N ASP A 58 18.99 6.38 10.05
CA ASP A 58 18.94 7.70 10.70
C ASP A 58 19.21 7.61 12.20
N GLY A 59 18.74 6.53 12.85
CA GLY A 59 19.09 6.20 14.24
C GLY A 59 20.59 6.12 14.49
N ASP A 60 21.36 5.63 13.51
CA ASP A 60 22.82 5.58 13.53
C ASP A 60 23.49 6.86 13.00
N GLY A 61 22.71 7.89 12.67
CA GLY A 61 23.20 9.14 12.09
C GLY A 61 23.67 9.01 10.64
N LYS A 62 23.31 7.92 9.96
CA LYS A 62 23.69 7.61 8.57
C LYS A 62 22.51 7.85 7.63
N ASP A 63 22.84 7.99 6.35
CA ASP A 63 21.83 8.01 5.29
C ASP A 63 21.72 6.61 4.65
N TYR A 64 20.52 6.26 4.22
CA TYR A 64 20.28 4.99 3.54
C TYR A 64 20.66 5.13 2.06
N THR A 65 21.61 4.30 1.61
CA THR A 65 22.24 4.44 0.27
C THR A 65 22.13 3.22 -0.64
N GLU A 66 21.43 2.18 -0.20
CA GLU A 66 21.20 1.00 -1.04
C GLU A 66 20.24 1.32 -2.20
N TYR A 67 20.18 0.46 -3.23
CA TYR A 67 19.32 0.65 -4.41
C TYR A 67 19.53 1.99 -5.14
N GLY A 68 20.73 2.57 -5.03
CA GLY A 68 21.11 3.79 -5.74
C GLY A 68 20.38 5.04 -5.27
N VAL A 69 19.73 5.02 -4.10
CA VAL A 69 19.11 6.21 -3.52
C VAL A 69 20.05 6.93 -2.56
N SER A 70 19.82 8.23 -2.36
CA SER A 70 20.51 9.05 -1.37
C SER A 70 19.60 10.20 -0.92
N GLY A 71 19.92 10.83 0.19
CA GLY A 71 19.16 11.91 0.80
C GLY A 71 17.85 11.45 1.45
N MET A 72 17.71 10.17 1.79
CA MET A 72 16.49 9.63 2.40
C MET A 72 16.28 10.18 3.81
N ARG A 73 17.38 10.37 4.55
CA ARG A 73 17.37 11.01 5.87
C ARG A 73 16.73 12.40 5.85
N ALA A 74 16.98 13.20 4.81
CA ALA A 74 16.42 14.55 4.68
C ALA A 74 14.90 14.56 4.46
N ARG A 75 14.30 13.40 4.13
CA ARG A 75 12.85 13.25 3.96
C ARG A 75 12.14 12.94 5.29
N ILE A 76 12.89 12.56 6.33
CA ILE A 76 12.34 12.28 7.66
C ILE A 76 11.79 13.58 8.27
N ILE A 77 10.55 13.52 8.72
CA ILE A 77 9.87 14.66 9.35
C ILE A 77 10.36 14.77 10.78
N THR A 78 11.13 15.83 11.06
CA THR A 78 11.76 16.06 12.36
C THR A 78 10.81 16.60 13.43
N ALA A 79 9.67 17.16 13.02
CA ALA A 79 8.63 17.61 13.94
C ALA A 79 8.04 16.41 14.70
N SER A 80 8.39 16.30 15.98
CA SER A 80 7.97 15.19 16.84
C SER A 80 6.50 15.29 17.21
N ILE A 81 5.84 14.14 17.31
CA ILE A 81 4.46 13.98 17.82
C ILE A 81 4.48 13.16 19.11
N GLY A 82 3.43 13.32 19.92
CA GLY A 82 3.34 12.65 21.23
C GLY A 82 2.81 11.21 21.18
N SER A 83 2.09 10.86 20.11
CA SER A 83 1.47 9.55 19.90
C SER A 83 1.17 9.34 18.40
N GLU A 84 1.06 8.09 17.98
CA GLU A 84 0.55 7.64 16.70
C GLU A 84 -0.86 8.17 16.35
N PHE A 85 -1.65 8.55 17.36
CA PHE A 85 -2.99 9.09 17.23
C PHE A 85 -3.04 10.62 17.17
N ASP A 86 -1.89 11.31 17.27
CA ASP A 86 -1.80 12.77 17.26
C ASP A 86 -2.43 13.36 15.99
N GLU A 87 -3.31 14.35 16.15
CA GLU A 87 -3.98 15.02 15.03
C GLU A 87 -3.02 15.82 14.16
N ALA A 88 -1.88 16.25 14.72
CA ALA A 88 -0.82 16.91 13.99
C ALA A 88 0.03 15.96 13.14
N ALA A 89 -0.17 14.63 13.26
CA ALA A 89 0.60 13.62 12.55
C ALA A 89 0.59 13.87 11.04
N ALA A 90 1.78 13.85 10.44
CA ALA A 90 2.01 14.24 9.07
C ALA A 90 1.28 13.33 8.07
N TRP A 91 1.16 12.04 8.39
CA TRP A 91 0.48 11.07 7.52
C TRP A 91 -1.00 11.40 7.29
N ARG A 92 -1.65 12.12 8.21
CA ARG A 92 -3.05 12.55 8.07
C ARG A 92 -3.24 13.64 7.02
N LYS A 93 -2.18 14.37 6.69
CA LYS A 93 -2.24 15.51 5.76
C LYS A 93 -1.88 15.03 4.36
N SER A 94 -2.85 15.09 3.45
CA SER A 94 -2.69 14.69 2.04
C SER A 94 -1.48 15.33 1.36
N ALA A 95 -1.18 16.60 1.67
CA ALA A 95 -0.03 17.34 1.14
C ALA A 95 1.33 16.70 1.45
N ASN A 96 1.44 15.90 2.52
CA ASN A 96 2.70 15.21 2.85
C ASN A 96 2.93 13.97 1.99
N TRP A 97 1.92 13.46 1.29
CA TRP A 97 2.04 12.29 0.39
C TRP A 97 2.51 12.65 -1.03
N ALA A 98 2.97 13.88 -1.22
CA ALA A 98 3.58 14.41 -2.42
C ALA A 98 4.85 15.22 -2.08
N GLY A 99 5.68 15.49 -3.09
CA GLY A 99 6.89 16.31 -2.93
C GLY A 99 8.02 15.61 -2.17
N ASN A 100 8.72 16.36 -1.32
CA ASN A 100 10.01 15.94 -0.75
C ASN A 100 9.90 15.10 0.54
N ARG A 101 8.75 15.10 1.22
CA ARG A 101 8.55 14.34 2.48
C ARG A 101 8.22 12.88 2.22
N VAL A 102 7.44 12.61 1.16
CA VAL A 102 7.09 11.25 0.79
C VAL A 102 8.32 10.52 0.27
N ILE A 103 8.53 9.31 0.79
CA ILE A 103 9.51 8.38 0.24
C ILE A 103 8.75 7.52 -0.75
N VAL A 104 9.14 7.62 -2.02
CA VAL A 104 8.67 6.74 -3.09
C VAL A 104 9.70 5.64 -3.22
N LEU A 105 9.27 4.39 -3.11
CA LEU A 105 10.21 3.26 -3.13
C LEU A 105 10.92 3.14 -4.49
N PRO A 106 12.22 2.80 -4.51
CA PRO A 106 12.95 2.50 -5.74
C PRO A 106 12.35 1.30 -6.47
N LYS A 107 12.26 1.37 -7.80
CA LYS A 107 11.70 0.28 -8.62
C LYS A 107 12.44 -1.05 -8.41
N ASP A 108 13.74 -0.99 -8.26
CA ASP A 108 14.59 -2.18 -8.07
C ASP A 108 14.40 -2.85 -6.71
N TYR A 109 13.77 -2.16 -5.74
CA TYR A 109 13.41 -2.73 -4.44
C TYR A 109 12.11 -3.56 -4.54
N PHE A 110 11.03 -2.95 -5.02
CA PHE A 110 9.70 -3.59 -4.99
C PHE A 110 9.40 -4.48 -6.20
N ASN A 111 10.12 -4.31 -7.31
CA ASN A 111 10.07 -5.16 -8.49
C ASN A 111 11.43 -5.83 -8.71
N LYS A 112 12.04 -6.32 -7.62
CA LYS A 112 13.35 -6.96 -7.68
C LYS A 112 13.32 -8.17 -8.60
N LYS A 113 14.17 -8.15 -9.62
CA LYS A 113 14.34 -9.27 -10.55
C LYS A 113 15.66 -9.97 -10.26
N PRO A 114 15.67 -11.30 -10.07
CA PRO A 114 16.91 -12.07 -10.13
C PRO A 114 17.59 -11.84 -11.49
N THR A 115 18.90 -11.67 -11.49
CA THR A 115 19.66 -11.45 -12.72
C THR A 115 19.46 -12.61 -13.69
N GLY A 116 19.10 -12.31 -14.94
CA GLY A 116 18.94 -13.32 -16.00
C GLY A 116 17.62 -14.09 -15.98
N THR A 117 16.65 -13.72 -15.13
CA THR A 117 15.32 -14.36 -15.16
C THR A 117 14.27 -13.50 -15.85
N THR A 118 13.42 -14.13 -16.65
CA THR A 118 12.14 -13.58 -17.05
C THR A 118 11.18 -13.72 -15.87
N VAL A 119 10.49 -12.63 -15.53
CA VAL A 119 9.49 -12.66 -14.46
C VAL A 119 8.12 -12.83 -15.10
N ASP A 120 7.51 -13.99 -14.87
CA ASP A 120 6.17 -14.32 -15.39
C ASP A 120 5.04 -13.66 -14.58
N ALA A 121 5.37 -13.12 -13.40
CA ALA A 121 4.44 -12.39 -12.55
C ALA A 121 4.29 -10.91 -12.98
N THR A 122 3.05 -10.45 -13.04
CA THR A 122 2.72 -9.04 -13.28
C THR A 122 3.38 -8.16 -12.22
N GLN A 123 4.29 -7.30 -12.67
CA GLN A 123 5.01 -6.37 -11.81
C GLN A 123 4.10 -5.25 -11.33
N LEU A 124 4.46 -4.64 -10.20
CA LEU A 124 3.72 -3.50 -9.68
C LEU A 124 4.02 -2.26 -10.54
N ALA A 125 2.98 -1.61 -11.04
CA ALA A 125 3.09 -0.42 -11.88
C ALA A 125 3.21 0.87 -11.05
N ILE A 126 2.64 0.87 -9.85
CA ILE A 126 2.56 2.03 -8.98
C ILE A 126 3.53 1.81 -7.82
N ALA A 127 4.51 2.69 -7.68
CA ALA A 127 5.48 2.60 -6.60
C ALA A 127 4.79 2.77 -5.24
N PRO A 128 5.03 1.86 -4.28
CA PRO A 128 4.61 2.04 -2.90
C PRO A 128 5.26 3.29 -2.29
N ARG A 129 4.62 3.84 -1.26
CA ARG A 129 5.06 5.09 -0.63
C ARG A 129 5.06 4.97 0.88
N CYS A 130 5.90 5.73 1.55
CA CYS A 130 5.84 5.87 2.99
C CYS A 130 6.14 7.29 3.47
N LEU A 131 5.83 7.54 4.73
CA LEU A 131 6.25 8.69 5.51
C LEU A 131 6.90 8.23 6.80
N ILE A 132 7.96 8.94 7.19
CA ILE A 132 8.67 8.74 8.45
C ILE A 132 8.59 10.04 9.23
N GLN A 133 8.09 9.99 10.46
CA GLN A 133 8.00 11.12 11.37
C GLN A 133 8.56 10.76 12.73
N LYS A 134 9.28 11.67 13.38
CA LYS A 134 9.74 11.44 14.76
C LYS A 134 8.57 11.37 15.73
N ILE A 135 8.66 10.47 16.71
CA ILE A 135 7.70 10.34 17.80
C ILE A 135 8.46 10.35 19.13
N GLU A 136 7.93 11.08 20.10
CA GLU A 136 8.43 11.13 21.48
C GLU A 136 7.25 11.00 22.42
N THR A 137 7.14 9.86 23.12
CA THR A 137 6.01 9.65 24.02
C THR A 137 6.07 10.62 25.19
N THR A 138 4.89 11.00 25.67
CA THR A 138 4.74 11.83 26.87
C THR A 138 4.85 11.03 28.17
N SER A 139 4.99 9.71 28.08
CA SER A 139 5.16 8.80 29.21
C SER A 139 6.56 8.88 29.83
N THR A 140 6.69 8.41 31.08
CA THR A 140 7.98 8.25 31.77
C THR A 140 8.29 6.76 31.92
N PRO A 141 9.40 6.23 31.36
CA PRO A 141 10.43 6.94 30.59
C PRO A 141 9.94 7.38 29.21
N LYS A 142 10.51 8.49 28.72
CA LYS A 142 10.27 9.00 27.37
C LYS A 142 10.80 8.03 26.33
N LEU A 143 9.94 7.54 25.46
CA LEU A 143 10.31 6.71 24.32
C LEU A 143 10.46 7.60 23.09
N THR A 144 11.65 7.65 22.53
CA THR A 144 11.93 8.33 21.26
C THR A 144 12.01 7.31 20.14
N GLY A 145 11.44 7.64 18.99
CA GLY A 145 11.42 6.74 17.85
C GLY A 145 10.91 7.38 16.58
N TYR A 146 10.39 6.53 15.71
CA TYR A 146 9.77 6.93 14.45
C TYR A 146 8.38 6.32 14.34
N LEU A 147 7.43 7.16 13.93
CA LEU A 147 6.19 6.72 13.34
C LEU A 147 6.37 6.58 11.83
N ILE A 148 6.14 5.38 11.33
CA ILE A 148 6.23 5.06 9.91
C ILE A 148 4.85 4.71 9.42
N THR A 149 4.38 5.42 8.40
CA THR A 149 3.11 5.13 7.71
C THR A 149 3.41 4.78 6.27
N ALA A 150 2.96 3.62 5.83
CA ALA A 150 3.15 3.11 4.49
C ALA A 150 1.82 3.02 3.74
N ARG A 151 1.88 3.26 2.42
CA ARG A 151 0.78 3.14 1.47
C ARG A 151 1.21 2.22 0.34
N GLY A 152 0.41 1.19 0.11
CA GLY A 152 0.54 0.29 -1.02
C GLY A 152 -0.66 0.41 -1.94
N PHE A 153 -0.43 0.16 -3.22
CA PHE A 153 -1.41 0.34 -4.29
C PHE A 153 -1.42 -0.90 -5.15
N ALA A 154 -2.60 -1.37 -5.54
CA ALA A 154 -2.70 -2.38 -6.58
C ALA A 154 -2.62 -1.75 -7.98
N ASN A 155 -2.38 -2.57 -9.01
CA ASN A 155 -2.25 -2.09 -10.39
C ASN A 155 -3.54 -1.50 -10.98
N ASN A 156 -4.69 -1.73 -10.35
CA ASN A 156 -5.95 -1.09 -10.72
C ASN A 156 -6.15 0.29 -10.06
N ALA A 157 -5.22 0.73 -9.20
CA ALA A 157 -5.31 2.02 -8.54
C ALA A 157 -5.04 3.19 -9.49
N ARG A 158 -5.68 4.32 -9.23
CA ARG A 158 -5.41 5.59 -9.93
C ARG A 158 -5.09 6.67 -8.91
N LEU A 159 -3.99 7.38 -9.14
CA LEU A 159 -3.55 8.47 -8.28
C LEU A 159 -3.83 9.82 -8.95
N ALA A 160 -4.42 10.75 -8.22
CA ALA A 160 -4.40 12.16 -8.58
C ALA A 160 -2.96 12.71 -8.54
N PRO A 161 -2.67 13.85 -9.21
CA PRO A 161 -1.36 14.51 -9.12
C PRO A 161 -0.93 14.83 -7.68
N THR A 162 -1.90 14.99 -6.77
CA THR A 162 -1.71 15.18 -5.33
C THR A 162 -1.24 13.92 -4.59
N GLY A 163 -1.16 12.76 -5.26
CA GLY A 163 -0.79 11.48 -4.66
C GLY A 163 -1.93 10.79 -3.90
N ILE A 164 -3.15 11.29 -4.01
CA ILE A 164 -4.36 10.68 -3.43
C ILE A 164 -4.89 9.61 -4.38
N ALA A 165 -5.24 8.43 -3.84
CA ALA A 165 -5.91 7.40 -4.63
C ALA A 165 -7.37 7.79 -4.88
N THR A 166 -7.78 7.81 -6.15
CA THR A 166 -9.15 8.15 -6.56
C THR A 166 -9.97 6.92 -6.94
N GLN A 167 -9.29 5.83 -7.33
CA GLN A 167 -9.89 4.55 -7.72
C GLN A 167 -8.94 3.40 -7.40
N GLY A 168 -9.49 2.18 -7.37
CA GLY A 168 -8.77 0.92 -7.17
C GLY A 168 -8.41 0.63 -5.71
N ALA A 169 -7.56 -0.37 -5.48
CA ALA A 169 -7.21 -0.80 -4.14
C ALA A 169 -5.98 -0.07 -3.59
N GLU A 170 -6.11 0.37 -2.34
CA GLU A 170 -5.06 0.98 -1.54
C GLU A 170 -5.09 0.36 -0.15
N ALA A 171 -3.92 0.13 0.43
CA ALA A 171 -3.77 -0.30 1.81
C ALA A 171 -2.83 0.64 2.56
N TRP A 172 -3.16 0.88 3.83
CA TRP A 172 -2.37 1.70 4.75
C TRP A 172 -1.87 0.80 5.88
N LEU A 173 -0.58 0.90 6.18
CA LEU A 173 0.04 0.22 7.31
C LEU A 173 0.83 1.22 8.15
N GLN A 174 0.91 0.96 9.43
CA GLN A 174 1.56 1.86 10.38
C GLN A 174 2.42 1.04 11.35
N SER A 175 3.63 1.52 11.61
CA SER A 175 4.60 0.92 12.52
C SER A 175 5.19 2.02 13.40
N VAL A 176 5.48 1.66 14.66
CA VAL A 176 6.20 2.51 15.60
C VAL A 176 7.52 1.82 15.90
N LEU A 177 8.61 2.45 15.47
CA LEU A 177 9.96 1.97 15.75
C LEU A 177 10.54 2.79 16.89
N THR A 178 10.62 2.20 18.08
CA THR A 178 11.26 2.81 19.25
C THR A 178 12.72 2.42 19.35
N ARG A 179 13.58 3.35 19.75
CA ARG A 179 14.95 3.02 20.14
C ARG A 179 14.97 2.72 21.63
N ASP A 180 15.31 1.49 21.99
CA ASP A 180 15.69 1.18 23.36
C ASP A 180 17.10 1.74 23.62
N ARG A 181 17.31 2.33 24.79
CA ARG A 181 18.56 3.01 25.14
C ARG A 181 19.72 2.03 25.32
#